data_AF-A0A924SC21-F1
#
_entry.id   AF-A0A924SC21-F1
#
_cell.length_a   1.000
_cell.length_b   1.000
_cell.length_c   1.000
_cell.angle_alpha   90.00
_cell.angle_beta   90.00
_cell.angle_gamma   90.00
#
_symmetry.space_group_name_H-M   'P 1'
#
loop_
_entity.id
_entity.type
_entity.pdbx_description
1 polymer ?
#
loop_
_entity_poly.entity_id
_entity_poly.type
_entity_poly.pdbx_seq_one_letter_code
_entity_poly.pdbx_strand_id
1 'polypeptide(L)' 'MTTEKATSGRGQRELRVRVKTAKGRKLSSTLWLERQLNDPYVIRAKREGYRGRAAYKILELD' A
#
# COMPACT_ATOMS: atom_id res chain seq x y z
N MET A 1 15.42 32.76 -19.64
CA MET A 1 15.40 31.30 -19.87
C MET A 1 15.52 30.61 -18.51
N THR A 2 14.41 30.23 -17.90
CA THR A 2 14.38 29.52 -16.61
C THR A 2 14.39 28.01 -16.87
N THR A 3 15.40 27.32 -16.35
CA THR A 3 15.58 25.88 -16.51
C THR A 3 14.67 25.11 -15.55
N GLU A 4 13.72 24.37 -16.09
CA GLU A 4 12.87 23.46 -15.31
C GLU A 4 13.68 22.24 -14.86
N LYS A 5 13.89 22.10 -13.55
CA LYS A 5 14.52 20.90 -12.97
C LYS A 5 13.58 19.70 -13.12
N ALA A 6 13.95 18.73 -13.95
CA ALA A 6 13.25 17.46 -14.07
C ALA A 6 13.28 16.70 -12.72
N THR A 7 12.15 16.67 -12.01
CA THR A 7 11.99 15.80 -10.83
C THR A 7 11.95 14.37 -11.35
N SER A 8 13.04 13.61 -11.14
CA SER A 8 13.08 12.20 -11.51
C SER A 8 11.91 11.50 -10.80
N GLY A 9 10.97 10.92 -11.55
CA GLY A 9 9.70 10.30 -11.07
C GLY A 9 9.82 9.16 -10.05
N ARG A 10 10.98 9.03 -9.40
CA ARG A 10 11.30 8.15 -8.27
C ARG A 10 10.46 8.40 -7.01
N GLY A 11 9.76 9.54 -6.93
CA GLY A 11 8.83 9.87 -5.82
C GLY A 11 7.35 9.51 -6.08
N GLN A 12 6.98 9.08 -7.30
CA GLN A 12 5.59 8.76 -7.68
C GLN A 12 5.18 7.31 -7.39
N ARG A 13 6.08 6.47 -6.87
CA ARG A 13 5.68 5.14 -6.39
C ARG A 13 5.11 5.28 -4.99
N GLU A 14 3.86 4.87 -4.79
CA GLU A 14 3.25 4.76 -3.47
C GLU A 14 4.21 4.02 -2.52
N LEU A 15 4.34 4.56 -1.30
CA LEU A 15 5.26 4.04 -0.28
C LEU A 15 4.83 2.63 0.11
N ARG A 16 5.39 1.62 -0.58
CA ARG A 16 5.22 0.20 -0.25
C ARG A 16 5.64 -0.04 1.20
N VAL A 17 4.74 -0.62 1.99
CA VAL A 17 5.00 -1.05 3.35
C VAL A 17 5.74 -2.38 3.31
N ARG A 18 6.97 -2.41 3.81
CA ARG A 18 7.76 -3.64 3.93
C ARG A 18 7.39 -4.41 5.19
N VAL A 19 7.45 -5.74 5.12
CA VAL A 19 7.27 -6.61 6.29
C VAL A 19 8.44 -6.41 7.25
N LYS A 20 8.17 -5.85 8.44
CA LYS A 20 9.22 -5.55 9.44
C LYS A 20 9.85 -6.80 10.06
N THR A 21 9.11 -7.92 10.12
CA THR A 21 9.50 -9.15 10.84
C THR A 21 9.72 -10.35 9.91
N ALA A 22 10.35 -10.12 8.75
CA ALA A 22 10.54 -11.19 7.76
C ALA A 22 11.56 -12.28 8.18
N LYS A 23 12.48 -11.98 9.11
CA LYS A 23 13.55 -12.90 9.53
C LYS A 23 12.97 -14.16 10.20
N GLY A 24 13.31 -15.34 9.70
CA GLY A 24 12.87 -16.63 10.22
C GLY A 24 11.53 -17.15 9.68
N ARG A 25 10.85 -16.40 8.79
CA ARG A 25 9.62 -16.87 8.12
C ARG A 25 9.93 -17.52 6.77
N LYS A 26 9.07 -18.47 6.36
CA LYS A 26 9.09 -19.01 4.99
C LYS A 26 8.84 -17.88 3.99
N LEU A 27 9.48 -17.95 2.82
CA LEU A 27 9.33 -16.96 1.75
C LEU A 27 7.86 -16.73 1.39
N SER A 28 7.07 -17.80 1.27
CA SER A 28 5.64 -17.74 0.99
C SER A 28 4.85 -16.95 2.04
N SER A 29 5.20 -17.08 3.32
CA SER A 29 4.57 -16.34 4.41
C SER A 29 4.92 -14.86 4.37
N THR A 30 6.18 -14.53 4.06
CA THR A 30 6.62 -13.14 3.89
C THR A 30 5.92 -12.48 2.69
N LEU A 31 5.80 -13.17 1.56
CA LEU A 31 5.08 -12.67 0.37
C LEU A 31 3.59 -12.45 0.65
N TRP A 32 2.97 -13.36 1.40
CA TRP A 32 1.57 -13.21 1.80
C TRP A 32 1.36 -11.97 2.68
N LEU A 33 2.25 -11.75 3.68
CA LEU A 33 2.21 -10.57 4.54
C LEU A 33 2.44 -9.29 3.74
N GLU A 34 3.41 -9.29 2.82
CA GLU A 34 3.69 -8.14 1.98
C GLU A 34 2.48 -7.78 1.10
N ARG A 35 1.81 -8.77 0.51
CA ARG A 35 0.58 -8.54 -0.27
C ARG A 35 -0.53 -7.92 0.58
N GLN A 36 -0.76 -8.43 1.79
CA GLN A 36 -1.81 -7.92 2.68
C GLN A 36 -1.53 -6.49 3.15
N LEU A 37 -0.25 -6.16 3.43
CA LEU A 37 0.15 -4.82 3.85
C LEU A 37 0.08 -3.78 2.72
N ASN A 38 0.23 -4.22 1.47
CA ASN A 38 0.20 -3.37 0.28
C ASN A 38 -1.07 -3.55 -0.54
N ASP A 39 -2.14 -4.08 0.06
CA ASP A 39 -3.42 -4.23 -0.61
C ASP A 39 -4.02 -2.85 -0.95
N PRO A 40 -4.46 -2.60 -2.20
CA PRO A 40 -4.91 -1.28 -2.64
C PRO A 40 -6.18 -0.80 -1.92
N TYR A 41 -7.02 -1.71 -1.41
CA TYR A 41 -8.19 -1.33 -0.63
C TYR A 41 -7.81 -0.93 0.79
N VAL A 42 -6.74 -1.49 1.36
CA VAL A 42 -6.22 -1.04 2.66
C VAL A 42 -5.64 0.37 2.55
N ILE A 43 -4.94 0.67 1.45
CA ILE A 43 -4.38 1.99 1.20
C ILE A 43 -5.49 3.03 1.00
N ARG A 44 -6.45 2.72 0.12
CA ARG A 44 -7.64 3.58 -0.08
C ARG A 44 -8.41 3.74 1.23
N ALA A 45 -8.66 2.67 1.99
CA ALA A 45 -9.38 2.74 3.26
C ALA A 45 -8.72 3.74 4.22
N LYS A 46 -7.39 3.70 4.31
CA LYS A 46 -6.64 4.60 5.17
C LYS A 46 -6.68 6.05 4.69
N ARG A 47 -6.66 6.29 3.37
CA ARG A 47 -6.79 7.64 2.79
C ARG A 47 -8.19 8.20 3.03
N GLU A 48 -9.22 7.38 2.89
CA GLU A 48 -10.62 7.77 3.07
C GLU A 48 -11.10 7.69 4.54
N GLY A 49 -10.23 7.30 5.49
CA GLY A 49 -10.55 7.27 6.92
C GLY A 49 -11.36 6.06 7.38
N TYR A 50 -11.52 5.05 6.53
CA TYR A 50 -12.18 3.79 6.87
C TYR A 50 -11.30 2.89 7.76
N ARG A 51 -11.95 2.12 8.64
CA ARG A 51 -11.27 1.22 9.60
C ARG A 51 -10.57 0.02 8.93
N GLY A 52 -10.85 -0.27 7.66
CA GLY A 52 -10.17 -1.32 6.91
C GLY A 52 -10.86 -1.65 5.58
N ARG A 53 -10.34 -2.65 4.86
CA ARG A 53 -10.82 -3.03 3.52
C ARG A 53 -12.30 -3.45 3.47
N ALA A 54 -12.85 -3.93 4.59
CA ALA A 54 -14.24 -4.38 4.67
C ALA A 54 -15.23 -3.24 4.44
N ALA A 55 -14.83 -1.98 4.68
CA ALA A 55 -15.68 -0.82 4.43
C ALA A 55 -16.12 -0.74 2.96
N TYR A 56 -15.25 -1.03 2.00
CA TYR A 56 -15.62 -1.03 0.57
C TYR A 56 -16.68 -2.06 0.24
N LYS A 57 -16.57 -3.25 0.81
CA LYS A 57 -17.56 -4.31 0.57
C LYS A 57 -18.92 -3.98 1.18
N ILE A 58 -18.93 -3.34 2.35
CA ILE A 58 -20.17 -2.91 2.99
C ILE A 58 -20.81 -1.79 2.16
N LEU A 59 -20.01 -0.86 1.64
CA LEU A 59 -20.46 0.23 0.77
C LEU A 59 -21.10 -0.27 -0.54
N GLU A 60 -20.66 -1.42 -1.06
CA GLU A 60 -21.23 -2.05 -2.26
C GLU A 60 -22.53 -2.83 -2.00
N LEU A 61 -22.84 -3.15 -0.74
CA LEU A 61 -24.00 -3.96 -0.34
C LEU A 61 -25.18 -3.12 0.18
N ASP A 62 -24.99 -1.82 0.39
CA ASP A 62 -26.04 -0.86 0.77
C ASP A 62 -26.94 -0.49 -0.41
#